data_AF-A0A3E2BK14-F1
#
_entry.id   AF-A0A3E2BK14-F1
#
_cell.length_a   1.000
_cell.length_b   1.000
_cell.length_c   1.000
_cell.angle_alpha   90.00
_cell.angle_beta   90.00
_cell.angle_gamma   90.00
#
_symmetry.space_group_name_H-M   'P 1'
#
loop_
_entity.id
_entity.type
_entity.pdbx_description
1 polymer ?
#
loop_
_entity_poly.entity_id
_entity_poly.type
_entity_poly.pdbx_seq_one_letter_code
_entity_poly.pdbx_strand_id
1 'polypeptide(L)' 'MVSVGEWLVTLLIASIPLVNIVMLLIWAFSDNTKLSKANWAKATLLWLLIIGAFYFFVVVLILGGIGLLSRYGQ' A
#
# COMPACT_ATOMS: atom_id res chain seq x y z
N MET A 1 -10.23 -18.87 10.84
CA MET A 1 -10.33 -17.49 11.38
C MET A 1 -9.03 -17.13 12.07
N VAL A 2 -8.63 -15.85 12.05
CA VAL A 2 -7.42 -15.34 12.73
C VAL A 2 -7.84 -14.79 14.09
N SER A 3 -7.15 -15.17 15.17
CA SER A 3 -7.49 -14.71 16.53
C SER A 3 -7.03 -13.25 16.75
N VAL A 4 -7.55 -12.60 17.80
CA VAL A 4 -7.14 -11.23 18.16
C VAL A 4 -5.64 -11.15 18.46
N GLY A 5 -5.09 -12.14 19.18
CA GLY A 5 -3.65 -12.20 19.47
C GLY A 5 -2.79 -12.33 18.21
N GLU A 6 -3.24 -13.12 17.24
CA GLU A 6 -2.55 -13.21 15.94
C GLU A 6 -2.64 -11.90 15.15
N TRP A 7 -3.77 -11.18 15.23
CA TRP A 7 -3.90 -9.85 14.62
C TRP A 7 -2.97 -8.83 15.26
N LEU A 8 -2.83 -8.86 16.59
CA LEU A 8 -1.91 -7.99 17.31
C LEU A 8 -0.48 -8.13 16.77
N VAL A 9 0.02 -9.37 16.65
CA VAL A 9 1.35 -9.65 16.10
C VAL A 9 1.44 -9.27 14.62
N THR A 10 0.40 -9.53 13.84
CA THR A 10 0.35 -9.18 12.41
C THR A 10 0.48 -7.67 12.21
N LEU A 11 -0.26 -6.89 12.99
CA LEU A 11 -0.22 -5.42 12.96
C LEU A 11 1.10 -4.86 13.49
N LEU A 12 1.69 -5.50 14.52
CA LEU A 12 3.02 -5.16 15.00
C LEU A 12 4.08 -5.30 13.89
N ILE A 13 4.08 -6.44 13.18
CA ILE A 13 4.98 -6.65 12.04
C ILE A 13 4.70 -5.64 10.92
N ALA A 14 3.42 -5.37 10.64
CA ALA A 14 3.01 -4.42 9.60
C ALA A 14 3.40 -2.95 9.93
N SER A 15 3.68 -2.62 11.19
CA SER A 15 4.15 -1.29 11.58
C SER A 15 5.57 -0.98 11.11
N ILE A 16 6.37 -2.01 10.76
CA ILE A 16 7.73 -1.87 10.27
C ILE A 16 7.69 -1.73 8.74
N PRO A 17 8.05 -0.58 8.14
CA PRO A 17 7.73 -0.28 6.74
C PRO A 17 8.25 -1.29 5.71
N LEU A 18 9.54 -1.65 5.77
CA LEU A 18 10.16 -2.58 4.80
C LEU A 18 9.68 -4.02 5.03
N VAL A 19 9.58 -4.43 6.29
CA VAL A 19 9.14 -5.77 6.66
C VAL A 19 7.67 -5.96 6.29
N ASN A 20 6.84 -4.93 6.44
CA ASN A 20 5.43 -4.95 6.07
C ASN A 20 5.24 -5.35 4.61
N ILE A 21 5.94 -4.71 3.67
CA ILE A 21 5.78 -5.04 2.24
C ILE A 21 6.16 -6.49 1.96
N VAL A 22 7.29 -6.96 2.48
CA VAL A 22 7.74 -8.36 2.29
C VAL A 22 6.74 -9.34 2.90
N MET A 23 6.28 -9.08 4.12
CA MET A 23 5.33 -9.94 4.81
C MET A 23 3.95 -9.94 4.17
N LEU A 24 3.50 -8.81 3.62
CA LEU A 24 2.27 -8.73 2.83
C LEU A 24 2.35 -9.63 1.59
N LEU A 25 3.47 -9.66 0.88
CA LEU A 25 3.67 -10.55 -0.27
C LEU A 25 3.64 -12.02 0.17
N ILE A 26 4.36 -12.37 1.24
CA ILE A 26 4.38 -13.73 1.79
C ILE A 26 2.96 -14.16 2.19
N TRP A 27 2.24 -13.33 2.94
CA TRP A 27 0.89 -13.64 3.40
C TRP A 27 -0.13 -13.68 2.26
N ALA A 28 0.01 -12.85 1.24
CA ALA A 28 -0.89 -12.81 0.09
C ALA A 28 -0.77 -14.04 -0.81
N PHE A 29 0.45 -14.58 -0.97
CA PHE A 29 0.74 -15.61 -1.99
C PHE A 29 1.19 -16.95 -1.43
N SER A 30 1.31 -17.11 -0.11
CA SER A 30 1.63 -18.40 0.52
C SER A 30 0.39 -19.24 0.77
N ASP A 31 0.46 -20.52 0.39
CA ASP A 31 -0.59 -21.52 0.65
C ASP A 31 -0.77 -21.85 2.14
N ASN A 32 0.24 -21.56 2.97
CA ASN A 32 0.21 -21.81 4.42
C ASN A 32 -0.43 -20.67 5.23
N THR A 33 -0.87 -19.58 4.58
CA THR A 33 -1.47 -18.44 5.28
C THR A 33 -2.98 -18.61 5.43
N LYS A 34 -3.50 -18.39 6.65
CA LYS A 34 -4.95 -18.40 6.91
C LYS A 34 -5.69 -17.47 5.93
N LEU A 35 -6.76 -17.95 5.31
CA LEU A 35 -7.50 -17.26 4.25
C LEU A 35 -7.88 -15.80 4.59
N SER A 36 -8.29 -15.51 5.83
CA SER A 36 -8.62 -14.14 6.26
C SER A 36 -7.42 -13.20 6.25
N LYS A 37 -6.24 -13.68 6.66
CA LYS A 37 -5.00 -12.91 6.63
C LYS A 37 -4.48 -12.74 5.20
N ALA A 38 -4.57 -13.79 4.39
CA ALA A 38 -4.19 -13.72 2.98
C ALA A 38 -5.06 -12.71 2.20
N ASN A 39 -6.37 -12.70 2.42
CA ASN A 39 -7.28 -11.74 1.79
C ASN A 39 -7.03 -10.31 2.26
N TRP A 40 -6.76 -10.10 3.56
CA TRP A 40 -6.34 -8.81 4.07
C TRP A 40 -5.04 -8.34 3.41
N ALA A 41 -4.03 -9.20 3.31
CA ALA A 41 -2.75 -8.85 2.69
C ALA A 41 -2.91 -8.47 1.21
N LYS A 42 -3.70 -9.23 0.44
CA LYS A 42 -4.06 -8.90 -0.96
C LYS A 42 -4.75 -7.55 -1.06
N ALA A 43 -5.73 -7.28 -0.19
CA ALA A 43 -6.43 -6.00 -0.17
C ALA A 43 -5.48 -4.84 0.17
N THR A 44 -4.59 -5.00 1.14
CA THR A 44 -3.58 -3.98 1.49
C THR A 44 -2.64 -3.70 0.33
N LEU A 45 -2.16 -4.71 -0.40
CA LEU A 45 -1.33 -4.53 -1.59
C LEU A 45 -2.08 -3.76 -2.69
N LEU A 46 -3.34 -4.07 -2.93
CA LEU A 46 -4.18 -3.33 -3.89
C LEU A 46 -4.38 -1.87 -3.46
N TRP A 47 -4.63 -1.62 -2.17
CA TRP A 47 -4.75 -0.26 -1.65
C TRP A 47 -3.45 0.54 -1.80
N LEU A 48 -2.28 -0.07 -1.54
CA LEU A 48 -0.99 0.57 -1.77
C LEU A 48 -0.82 0.97 -3.24
N LEU A 49 -1.22 0.10 -4.17
CA LEU A 49 -1.18 0.40 -5.60
C LEU A 49 -2.13 1.55 -5.98
N ILE A 50 -3.38 1.51 -5.51
CA ILE A 50 -4.39 2.55 -5.79
C ILE A 50 -3.93 3.90 -5.25
N ILE A 51 -3.48 3.94 -3.99
CA ILE A 51 -3.00 5.15 -3.34
C ILE A 51 -1.76 5.68 -4.05
N GLY A 52 -0.80 4.80 -4.39
CA GLY A 52 0.40 5.17 -5.14
C GLY A 52 0.07 5.78 -6.50
N ALA A 53 -0.84 5.16 -7.26
CA ALA A 53 -1.29 5.68 -8.55
C ALA A 53 -2.02 7.02 -8.42
N PHE A 54 -2.87 7.17 -7.40
CA PHE A 54 -3.57 8.42 -7.13
C PHE A 54 -2.59 9.56 -6.80
N TYR A 55 -1.64 9.34 -5.89
CA TYR A 55 -0.63 10.35 -5.56
C TYR A 55 0.26 10.69 -6.76
N PHE A 56 0.66 9.70 -7.55
CA PHE A 56 1.43 9.93 -8.77
C PHE A 56 0.67 10.86 -9.73
N PHE A 57 -0.61 10.59 -9.97
CA PHE A 57 -1.46 11.41 -10.83
C PHE A 57 -1.58 12.85 -10.30
N VAL A 58 -1.85 13.02 -9.01
CA VAL A 58 -1.95 14.34 -8.36
C VAL A 58 -0.64 15.14 -8.50
N VAL A 59 0.52 14.50 -8.26
CA VAL A 59 1.83 15.15 -8.39
C VAL A 59 2.10 15.59 -9.82
N VAL A 60 1.81 14.73 -10.81
CA VAL A 60 1.98 15.06 -12.23
C VAL A 60 1.11 16.25 -12.64
N LEU A 61 -0.16 16.29 -12.19
CA LEU A 61 -1.05 17.41 -12.48
C LEU A 61 -0.55 18.73 -11.87
N ILE A 62 -0.10 18.69 -10.61
CA ILE A 62 0.42 19.89 -9.93
C ILE A 62 1.69 20.39 -10.62
N LEU A 63 2.68 19.52 -10.85
CA LEU A 63 3.94 19.91 -11.47
C LEU A 63 3.74 20.38 -12.92
N GLY A 64 2.89 19.69 -13.69
CA GLY A 64 2.54 20.08 -15.05
C GLY A 64 1.80 21.43 -15.10
N GLY A 65 0.84 21.65 -14.20
CA GLY A 65 0.13 22.91 -14.05
C GLY A 65 1.05 24.08 -13.68
N ILE A 66 1.94 23.90 -12.71
CA ILE A 66 2.97 24.89 -12.34
C ILE A 66 3.87 25.21 -13.54
N GLY A 67 4.29 24.19 -14.28
CA GLY A 67 5.09 24.35 -15.49
C GLY A 67 4.39 25.21 -16.54
N LEU A 68 3.10 24.98 -16.80
CA LEU A 68 2.31 25.77 -17.73
C LEU A 68 2.11 27.22 -17.26
N LEU A 69 1.76 27.43 -15.99
CA LEU A 69 1.58 28.77 -15.43
C LEU A 69 2.87 29.61 -15.49
N SER A 70 4.03 28.97 -15.29
CA SER A 70 5.33 29.65 -15.41
C SER A 70 5.64 30.17 -16.83
N ARG A 71 5.01 29.61 -17.87
CA ARG A 71 5.18 30.02 -19.28
C ARG A 71 4.27 31.17 -19.69
N TYR A 72 3.13 31.35 -19.02
CA TYR A 72 2.22 32.48 -19.28
C TYR A 72 2.62 33.76 -18.53
N GLY A 73 3.50 33.67 -17.53
CA GLY A 73 3.98 34.81 -16.75
C GLY A 73 5.29 35.43 -17.23
N GLN A 74 5.85 34.95 -18.35
CA GLN A 74 6.99 35.52 -19.09
C GLN A 74 6.47 36.19 -20.36
#